data_AF-A0A9D6P0E5-F1
#
_entry.id   AF-A0A9D6P0E5-F1
#
_cell.length_a   1.000
_cell.length_b   1.000
_cell.length_c   1.000
_cell.angle_alpha   90.00
_cell.angle_beta   90.00
_cell.angle_gamma   90.00
#
_symmetry.space_group_name_H-M   'P 1'
#
loop_
_entity.id
_entity.type
_entity.pdbx_description
1 polymer ?
#
loop_
_entity_poly.entity_id
_entity_poly.type
_entity_poly.pdbx_seq_one_letter_code
_entity_poly.pdbx_strand_id
1 'polypeptide(L)'
;MANTSSAKKAIRQAARRTTANVRFKSSLRASLKSASPATISATISLIDKAAKRHLMHPNRAARLKSQLMRTHGAPTTKRPGAGGVVPKPAETKKPSATKSKATTPKPAKAATRKRIPKK
;
A
#
# COMPACT_ATOMS: atom_id res chain seq x y z
N MET A 1 -17.82 11.54 24.92
CA MET A 1 -18.37 10.18 24.72
C MET A 1 -18.84 10.03 23.27
N ALA A 2 -19.35 8.86 22.85
CA ALA A 2 -19.98 8.72 21.53
C ALA A 2 -21.44 9.16 21.60
N ASN A 3 -21.76 10.32 21.03
CA ASN A 3 -23.05 10.99 21.22
C ASN A 3 -24.17 10.41 20.32
N THR A 4 -23.82 9.71 19.24
CA THR A 4 -24.79 9.06 18.32
C THR A 4 -24.75 7.53 18.41
N SER A 5 -25.85 6.87 18.04
CA SER A 5 -25.96 5.40 17.97
C SER A 5 -24.95 4.79 16.98
N SER A 6 -24.71 5.46 15.85
CA SER A 6 -23.71 5.09 14.84
C SER A 6 -22.28 5.17 15.39
N ALA A 7 -21.93 6.22 16.14
CA ALA A 7 -20.62 6.33 16.79
C ALA A 7 -20.42 5.23 17.87
N LYS A 8 -21.45 4.95 18.68
CA LYS A 8 -21.42 3.83 19.65
C LYS A 8 -21.21 2.48 18.94
N LYS A 9 -21.82 2.25 17.77
CA LYS A 9 -21.60 1.05 16.93
C LYS A 9 -20.18 1.00 16.35
N ALA A 10 -19.66 2.13 15.87
CA ALA A 10 -18.30 2.24 15.32
C ALA A 10 -17.23 1.87 16.36
N ILE A 11 -17.34 2.34 17.60
CA ILE A 11 -16.43 1.98 18.70
C ILE A 11 -16.44 0.46 18.94
N ARG A 12 -17.61 -0.18 19.02
CA ARG A 12 -17.71 -1.65 19.21
C ARG A 12 -17.07 -2.42 18.06
N GLN A 13 -17.25 -1.97 16.82
CA GLN A 13 -16.60 -2.59 15.65
C GLN A 13 -15.08 -2.37 15.65
N ALA A 14 -14.62 -1.17 16.01
CA ALA A 14 -13.20 -0.84 16.12
C ALA A 14 -12.52 -1.72 17.16
N ALA A 15 -13.08 -1.87 18.36
CA ALA A 15 -12.56 -2.74 19.41
C ALA A 15 -12.40 -4.20 18.92
N ARG A 16 -13.46 -4.78 18.32
CA ARG A 16 -13.43 -6.15 17.76
C ARG A 16 -12.39 -6.33 16.64
N ARG A 17 -12.26 -5.34 15.74
CA ARG A 17 -11.23 -5.35 14.67
C ARG A 17 -9.82 -5.21 15.26
N THR A 18 -9.63 -4.36 16.26
CA THR A 18 -8.35 -4.12 16.92
C THR A 18 -7.83 -5.38 17.61
N THR A 19 -8.63 -6.09 18.40
CA THR A 19 -8.17 -7.31 19.08
C THR A 19 -7.74 -8.40 18.08
N ALA A 20 -8.53 -8.64 17.03
CA ALA A 20 -8.18 -9.59 15.97
C ALA A 20 -6.92 -9.18 15.18
N ASN A 21 -6.76 -7.87 14.92
CA ASN A 21 -5.61 -7.34 14.20
C ASN A 21 -4.33 -7.33 15.05
N VAL A 22 -4.44 -7.07 16.36
CA VAL A 22 -3.31 -7.14 17.30
C VAL A 22 -2.75 -8.55 17.35
N ARG A 23 -3.61 -9.57 17.58
CA ARG A 23 -3.21 -10.98 17.60
C ARG A 23 -2.44 -11.40 16.35
N PHE A 24 -2.95 -11.05 15.17
CA PHE A 24 -2.26 -11.38 13.92
C PHE A 24 -0.98 -10.57 13.71
N LYS A 25 -0.93 -9.29 14.11
CA LYS A 25 0.28 -8.46 14.06
C LYS A 25 1.37 -8.98 15.01
N SER A 26 1.02 -9.51 16.19
CA SER A 26 1.99 -10.14 17.09
C SER A 26 2.55 -11.44 16.51
N SER A 27 1.70 -12.33 15.97
CA SER A 27 2.17 -13.55 15.29
C SER A 27 3.09 -13.22 14.11
N LEU A 28 2.73 -12.25 13.27
CA LEU A 28 3.57 -11.81 12.16
C LEU A 28 4.92 -11.26 12.61
N ARG A 29 4.94 -10.46 13.69
CA ARG A 29 6.20 -9.95 14.27
C ARG A 29 7.07 -11.07 14.86
N ALA A 30 6.46 -12.11 15.44
CA ALA A 30 7.18 -13.27 15.94
C ALA A 30 7.80 -14.06 14.77
N SER A 31 7.02 -14.43 13.75
CA SER A 31 7.52 -15.16 12.58
C SER A 31 8.60 -14.42 11.81
N LEU A 32 8.53 -13.08 11.72
CA LEU A 32 9.61 -12.26 11.13
C LEU A 32 10.91 -12.28 11.95
N LYS A 33 10.84 -12.47 13.27
CA LYS A 33 12.03 -12.58 14.14
C LYS A 33 12.62 -13.98 14.13
N SER A 34 11.77 -15.01 14.08
CA SER A 34 12.16 -16.44 14.06
C SER A 34 12.27 -17.00 12.63
N ALA A 35 12.55 -16.14 11.65
CA ALA A 35 12.71 -16.55 10.26
C ALA A 35 14.05 -17.29 10.09
N SER A 36 13.98 -18.56 9.70
CA SER A 36 15.11 -19.44 9.41
C SER A 36 14.92 -20.09 8.04
N PRO A 37 15.96 -20.65 7.40
CA PRO A 37 15.86 -21.30 6.09
C PRO A 37 14.64 -22.24 5.95
N ALA A 38 14.33 -23.03 6.98
CA ALA A 38 13.17 -23.92 7.01
C ALA A 38 11.81 -23.22 7.18
N THR A 39 11.74 -22.10 7.92
CA THR A 39 10.46 -21.44 8.26
C THR A 39 10.08 -20.28 7.32
N ILE A 40 10.93 -19.96 6.35
CA ILE A 40 10.73 -18.87 5.37
C ILE A 40 9.44 -19.01 4.56
N SER A 41 9.13 -20.20 4.03
CA SER A 41 7.94 -20.40 3.17
C SER A 41 6.64 -20.11 3.93
N ALA A 42 6.56 -20.57 5.18
CA ALA A 42 5.45 -20.27 6.08
C ALA A 42 5.38 -18.77 6.41
N THR A 43 6.53 -18.12 6.63
CA THR A 43 6.64 -16.68 6.92
C THR A 43 6.17 -15.82 5.74
N ILE A 44 6.57 -16.17 4.51
CA ILE A 44 6.11 -15.54 3.26
C ILE A 44 4.59 -15.69 3.11
N SER A 45 4.06 -16.90 3.32
CA SER A 45 2.62 -17.18 3.29
C SER A 45 1.84 -16.35 4.31
N LEU A 46 2.41 -16.09 5.49
CA LEU A 46 1.83 -15.26 6.53
C LEU A 46 1.84 -13.77 6.15
N ILE A 47 2.93 -13.27 5.54
CA ILE A 47 3.03 -11.91 4.98
C ILE A 47 1.95 -11.68 3.91
N ASP A 48 1.75 -12.62 2.99
CA ASP A 48 0.74 -12.47 1.94
C ASP A 48 -0.70 -12.58 2.48
N LYS A 49 -0.94 -13.43 3.49
CA LYS A 49 -2.21 -13.41 4.26
C LYS A 49 -2.44 -12.06 4.96
N ALA A 50 -1.38 -11.39 5.43
CA ALA A 50 -1.45 -10.06 6.03
C ALA A 50 -1.88 -8.98 5.03
N ALA A 51 -1.35 -9.05 3.81
CA ALA A 51 -1.69 -8.14 2.71
C ALA A 51 -3.14 -8.34 2.25
N LYS A 52 -3.57 -9.60 2.02
CA LYS A 52 -4.94 -9.96 1.64
C LYS A 52 -5.99 -9.49 2.66
N ARG A 53 -5.64 -9.49 3.95
CA ARG A 53 -6.51 -8.99 5.04
C ARG A 53 -6.42 -7.47 5.27
N HIS A 54 -5.69 -6.72 4.42
CA HIS A 54 -5.43 -5.29 4.56
C HIS A 54 -4.76 -4.86 5.89
N LEU A 55 -4.05 -5.77 6.57
CA LEU A 55 -3.26 -5.43 7.77
C LEU A 55 -1.93 -4.74 7.42
N MET A 56 -1.49 -4.88 6.16
CA MET A 56 -0.38 -4.14 5.56
C MET A 56 -0.63 -3.86 4.08
N HIS A 57 -0.04 -2.79 3.57
CA HIS A 57 -0.09 -2.44 2.15
C HIS A 57 0.68 -3.49 1.30
N PRO A 58 0.22 -3.85 0.08
CA PRO A 58 0.92 -4.81 -0.79
C PRO A 58 2.40 -4.45 -1.01
N ASN A 59 2.73 -3.17 -1.24
CA ASN A 59 4.13 -2.74 -1.40
C ASN A 59 4.99 -2.99 -0.14
N ARG A 60 4.39 -2.98 1.06
CA ARG A 60 5.09 -3.34 2.31
C ARG A 60 5.32 -4.86 2.39
N ALA A 61 4.34 -5.66 1.97
CA ALA A 61 4.48 -7.11 1.86
C ALA A 61 5.58 -7.49 0.84
N ALA A 62 5.54 -6.90 -0.36
CA ALA A 62 6.55 -7.10 -1.39
C ALA A 62 7.96 -6.75 -0.91
N ARG A 63 8.13 -5.61 -0.21
CA ARG A 63 9.41 -5.22 0.39
C ARG A 63 9.88 -6.24 1.44
N LEU A 64 9.02 -6.69 2.35
CA LEU A 64 9.37 -7.68 3.37
C LEU A 64 9.79 -9.03 2.74
N LYS A 65 9.08 -9.49 1.70
CA LYS A 65 9.46 -10.70 0.95
C LYS A 65 10.83 -10.53 0.28
N SER A 66 11.08 -9.41 -0.40
CA SER A 66 12.39 -9.09 -0.99
C SER A 66 13.51 -9.03 0.03
N GLN A 67 13.26 -8.47 1.22
CA GLN A 67 14.24 -8.44 2.32
C GLN A 67 14.57 -9.85 2.82
N LEU A 68 13.56 -10.67 3.16
CA LEU A 68 13.77 -12.06 3.63
C LEU A 68 14.50 -12.93 2.61
N MET A 69 14.16 -12.80 1.32
CA MET A 69 14.85 -13.53 0.25
C MET A 69 16.30 -13.09 0.09
N ARG A 70 16.64 -11.84 0.41
CA ARG A 70 18.02 -11.34 0.33
C ARG A 70 18.85 -11.62 1.59
N THR A 71 18.23 -11.84 2.75
CA THR A 71 18.95 -12.20 3.98
C THR A 71 19.15 -13.71 4.16
N HIS A 72 18.28 -14.54 3.58
CA HIS A 72 18.33 -16.00 3.77
C HIS A 72 18.34 -16.81 2.47
N GLY A 73 18.08 -16.20 1.32
CA GLY A 73 18.28 -16.84 0.03
C GLY A 73 19.74 -16.69 -0.43
N ALA A 74 20.13 -17.48 -1.43
CA ALA A 74 21.44 -17.35 -2.05
C ALA A 74 21.67 -15.92 -2.59
N PRO A 75 22.91 -15.40 -2.57
CA PRO A 75 23.23 -14.11 -3.14
C PRO A 75 22.99 -14.16 -4.66
N THR A 76 21.87 -13.61 -5.12
CA THR A 76 21.61 -13.47 -6.54
C THR A 76 22.60 -12.45 -7.11
N THR A 77 23.56 -12.95 -7.88
CA THR A 77 24.54 -12.15 -8.61
C THR A 77 23.79 -11.05 -9.34
N LYS A 78 24.12 -9.77 -9.08
CA LYS A 78 23.44 -8.64 -9.70
C LYS A 78 23.52 -8.82 -11.21
N ARG A 79 22.38 -9.11 -11.85
CA ARG A 79 22.29 -9.29 -13.31
C ARG A 79 22.82 -8.01 -13.98
N PRO A 80 23.97 -8.04 -14.67
CA PRO A 80 24.47 -6.86 -15.35
C PRO A 80 23.51 -6.55 -16.51
N GLY A 81 23.13 -5.28 -16.68
CA GLY A 81 22.19 -4.88 -17.73
C GLY A 81 20.83 -4.34 -17.26
N ALA A 82 20.80 -3.56 -16.18
CA ALA A 82 19.77 -2.54 -15.99
C ALA A 82 20.46 -1.16 -15.88
N GLY A 83 21.14 -0.78 -16.98
CA GLY A 83 21.56 0.61 -17.17
C GLY A 83 20.35 1.53 -17.14
N GLY A 84 20.57 2.80 -16.79
CA GLY A 84 19.48 3.77 -16.69
C GLY A 84 18.63 3.79 -17.96
N VAL A 85 17.31 3.95 -17.79
CA VAL A 85 16.39 4.20 -18.91
C VAL A 85 16.68 5.61 -19.43
N VAL A 86 17.70 5.71 -20.30
CA VAL A 86 17.88 6.85 -21.19
C VAL A 86 16.69 6.82 -22.15
N PRO A 87 15.87 7.88 -22.23
CA PRO A 87 14.76 7.92 -23.17
C PRO A 87 15.31 7.89 -24.60
N LYS A 88 15.04 6.81 -25.33
CA LYS A 88 15.44 6.68 -26.74
C LYS A 88 14.57 7.60 -27.61
N PRO A 89 15.12 8.31 -28.63
CA PRO A 89 14.37 9.29 -29.41
C PRO A 89 13.17 8.68 -30.16
N ALA A 90 12.18 9.52 -30.42
CA ALA A 90 10.95 9.13 -31.08
C ALA A 90 11.12 8.96 -32.59
N GLU A 91 10.55 7.90 -33.16
CA GLU A 91 10.19 7.88 -34.59
C GLU A 91 8.97 6.98 -34.86
N THR A 92 8.21 7.39 -35.86
CA THR A 92 6.78 7.17 -36.13
C THR A 92 6.26 5.74 -36.32
N LYS A 93 5.00 5.49 -35.88
CA LYS A 93 3.87 5.03 -36.74
C LYS A 93 2.52 5.01 -35.96
N LYS A 94 1.47 5.63 -36.54
CA LYS A 94 0.02 5.46 -36.21
C LYS A 94 -0.47 4.11 -36.80
N PRO A 95 -1.69 3.59 -36.53
CA PRO A 95 -2.90 4.18 -35.89
C PRO A 95 -3.11 3.67 -34.44
N SER A 96 -4.25 3.80 -33.74
CA SER A 96 -5.59 4.30 -34.08
C SER A 96 -6.20 5.21 -32.99
N ALA A 97 -7.41 4.94 -32.48
CA ALA A 97 -8.09 5.73 -31.45
C ALA A 97 -9.00 4.90 -30.52
N THR A 98 -8.97 5.19 -29.20
CA THR A 98 -10.21 5.38 -28.40
C THR A 98 -9.96 6.00 -27.02
N LYS A 99 -10.72 7.06 -26.71
CA LYS A 99 -11.12 7.56 -25.38
C LYS A 99 -10.02 7.99 -24.40
N SER A 100 -9.61 9.25 -24.55
CA SER A 100 -9.03 10.08 -23.48
C SER A 100 -9.98 10.18 -22.27
N LYS A 101 -9.46 9.97 -21.06
CA LYS A 101 -10.16 10.34 -19.82
C LYS A 101 -9.65 11.70 -19.36
N ALA A 102 -10.51 12.71 -19.45
CA ALA A 102 -10.14 14.10 -19.21
C ALA A 102 -9.57 14.33 -17.79
N THR A 103 -8.32 14.79 -17.71
CA THR A 103 -7.82 15.56 -16.57
C THR A 103 -8.42 16.95 -16.62
N THR A 104 -9.36 17.26 -15.73
CA THR A 104 -9.90 18.62 -15.58
C THR A 104 -8.82 19.54 -15.01
N PRO A 105 -8.48 20.66 -15.68
CA PRO A 105 -7.55 21.64 -15.14
C PRO A 105 -8.21 22.44 -14.02
N LYS A 106 -7.40 22.79 -13.02
CA LYS A 106 -7.74 23.64 -11.87
C LYS A 106 -8.11 25.07 -12.35
N PRO A 107 -9.35 25.56 -12.15
CA PRO A 107 -9.67 26.95 -12.44
C PRO A 107 -9.10 27.87 -11.36
N ALA A 108 -8.45 28.96 -11.77
CA ALA A 108 -7.95 29.99 -10.88
C ALA A 108 -8.84 31.25 -10.94
N LYS A 109 -9.22 31.76 -9.76
CA LYS A 109 -9.75 33.11 -9.46
C LYS A 109 -11.03 33.58 -10.19
N ALA A 110 -12.10 33.72 -9.41
CA ALA A 110 -12.91 34.94 -9.41
C ALA A 110 -13.33 35.23 -7.95
N ALA A 111 -13.37 36.51 -7.56
CA ALA A 111 -13.68 36.91 -6.19
C ALA A 111 -15.19 37.22 -6.01
N THR A 112 -15.77 36.81 -4.88
CA THR A 112 -16.96 37.46 -4.29
C THR A 112 -17.11 37.03 -2.84
N ARG A 113 -16.42 37.75 -1.94
CA ARG A 113 -16.55 37.55 -0.49
C ARG A 113 -17.87 38.18 -0.04
N LYS A 114 -18.98 37.44 -0.09
CA LYS A 114 -20.27 37.90 0.47
C LYS A 114 -20.05 38.28 1.95
N ARG A 115 -20.17 39.57 2.25
CA ARG A 115 -20.21 40.09 3.63
C ARG A 115 -21.40 39.44 4.34
N ILE A 116 -21.14 38.75 5.45
CA ILE A 116 -22.18 38.41 6.42
C ILE A 116 -22.42 39.69 7.25
N PRO A 117 -23.65 40.23 7.32
CA PRO A 117 -23.94 41.33 8.24
C PRO A 117 -23.89 40.80 9.67
N LYS A 118 -23.17 41.51 10.56
CA LYS A 118 -23.31 41.27 12.00
C LYS A 118 -24.65 41.84 12.46
N LYS A 119 -25.40 41.04 13.20
CA LYS A 119 -26.33 41.46 14.25
C LYS A 119 -25.88 40.76 15.53
#